data_AF-A0A520HRW5-F1
#
_entry.id   AF-A0A520HRW5-F1
#
_cell.length_a   1.000
_cell.length_b   1.000
_cell.length_c   1.000
_cell.angle_alpha   90.00
_cell.angle_beta   90.00
_cell.angle_gamma   90.00
#
_symmetry.space_group_name_H-M   'P 1'
#
loop_
_entity.id
_entity.type
_entity.pdbx_description
1 polymer ?
#
loop_
_entity_poly.entity_id
_entity_poly.type
_entity_poly.pdbx_seq_one_letter_code
_entity_poly.pdbx_strand_id
1 'polypeptide(L)'
;PRPVREERGQRRASAYVAARPALAAFLADRPWQAQLARLFEQADSDLSLLLAKQAPLWTHNDWHPSNLLWTPEGAVRTVFDFGLADRTNAVHDIATAIERTSVRWLDLGQGADDAIADPETALALMAGYAEVLPLSDEEIAAVVSLLPLVHVEFALSEADYFTAFVADTASAAMAWDGYLIDHAAWFFSRPGQDFLRRIAP
;
A
#
# COMPACT_ATOMS: atom_id res chain seq x y z
N PRO A 1 -6.18 11.87 -19.74
CA PRO A 1 -6.97 12.83 -18.93
C PRO A 1 -7.33 12.22 -17.57
N ARG A 2 -7.11 12.96 -16.48
CA ARG A 2 -7.46 12.59 -15.10
C ARG A 2 -8.84 11.90 -14.92
N PRO A 3 -9.95 12.40 -15.48
CA PRO A 3 -11.26 11.75 -15.31
C PRO A 3 -11.33 10.31 -15.87
N VAL A 4 -10.56 9.98 -16.90
CA VAL A 4 -10.55 8.62 -17.49
C VAL A 4 -9.81 7.61 -16.61
N ARG A 5 -8.84 8.07 -15.80
CA ARG A 5 -8.03 7.22 -14.91
C ARG A 5 -8.77 6.92 -13.61
N GLU A 6 -9.37 7.95 -13.00
CA GLU A 6 -10.27 7.83 -11.84
C GLU A 6 -11.39 6.81 -12.11
N GLU A 7 -12.06 6.93 -13.26
CA GLU A 7 -13.09 5.97 -13.65
C GLU A 7 -12.56 4.53 -13.82
N ARG A 8 -11.30 4.34 -14.25
CA ARG A 8 -10.71 3.00 -14.39
C ARG A 8 -10.43 2.37 -13.03
N GLY A 9 -9.91 3.15 -12.07
CA GLY A 9 -9.73 2.70 -10.68
C GLY A 9 -11.06 2.27 -10.07
N GLN A 10 -12.07 3.11 -10.20
CA GLN A 10 -13.41 2.85 -9.68
C GLN A 10 -14.07 1.60 -10.29
N ARG A 11 -13.95 1.41 -11.61
CA ARG A 11 -14.46 0.21 -12.29
C ARG A 11 -13.75 -1.06 -11.81
N ARG A 12 -12.43 -1.01 -11.59
CA ARG A 12 -11.66 -2.15 -11.07
C ARG A 12 -12.04 -2.50 -9.64
N ALA A 13 -12.15 -1.50 -8.76
CA ALA A 13 -12.62 -1.72 -7.40
C ALA A 13 -14.03 -2.31 -7.38
N SER A 14 -14.93 -1.80 -8.23
CA SER A 14 -16.30 -2.33 -8.34
C SER A 14 -16.33 -3.77 -8.84
N ALA A 15 -15.50 -4.12 -9.83
CA ALA A 15 -15.38 -5.49 -10.30
C ALA A 15 -14.79 -6.42 -9.23
N TYR A 16 -13.80 -5.94 -8.47
CA TYR A 16 -13.18 -6.69 -7.37
C TYR A 16 -14.19 -7.03 -6.27
N VAL A 17 -14.99 -6.03 -5.84
CA VAL A 17 -16.05 -6.21 -4.84
C VAL A 17 -17.16 -7.10 -5.38
N ALA A 18 -17.61 -6.90 -6.62
CA ALA A 18 -18.68 -7.71 -7.22
C ALA A 18 -18.30 -9.20 -7.37
N ALA A 19 -17.01 -9.50 -7.56
CA ALA A 19 -16.51 -10.86 -7.60
C ALA A 19 -16.48 -11.56 -6.22
N ARG A 20 -16.74 -10.83 -5.14
CA ARG A 20 -16.61 -11.27 -3.74
C ARG A 20 -17.90 -11.01 -2.96
N PRO A 21 -18.85 -11.95 -2.95
CA PRO A 21 -20.18 -11.72 -2.37
C PRO A 21 -20.17 -11.36 -0.88
N ALA A 22 -19.26 -11.95 -0.08
CA ALA A 22 -19.14 -11.66 1.34
C ALA A 22 -18.64 -10.22 1.58
N LEU A 23 -17.58 -9.81 0.88
CA LEU A 23 -17.11 -8.42 0.87
C LEU A 23 -18.20 -7.45 0.40
N ALA A 24 -18.90 -7.76 -0.70
CA ALA A 24 -19.98 -6.93 -1.21
C ALA A 24 -21.13 -6.74 -0.19
N ALA A 25 -21.50 -7.81 0.53
CA ALA A 25 -22.49 -7.74 1.59
C ALA A 25 -22.01 -6.89 2.77
N PHE A 26 -20.76 -7.05 3.19
CA PHE A 26 -20.14 -6.24 4.24
C PHE A 26 -20.08 -4.74 3.88
N LEU A 27 -19.84 -4.42 2.61
CA LEU A 27 -19.78 -3.04 2.12
C LEU A 27 -21.16 -2.43 1.81
N ALA A 28 -22.25 -3.20 1.85
CA ALA A 28 -23.58 -2.72 1.40
C ALA A 28 -24.07 -1.49 2.18
N ASP A 29 -23.78 -1.42 3.47
CA ASP A 29 -24.18 -0.31 4.36
C ASP A 29 -23.10 0.79 4.48
N ARG A 30 -22.04 0.72 3.66
CA ARG A 30 -20.91 1.65 3.68
C ARG A 30 -20.89 2.50 2.40
N PRO A 31 -20.49 3.79 2.48
CA PRO A 31 -20.35 4.65 1.30
C PRO A 31 -19.06 4.33 0.51
N TRP A 32 -18.76 3.04 0.30
CA TRP A 32 -17.44 2.57 -0.11
C TRP A 32 -17.03 3.10 -1.49
N GLN A 33 -17.97 3.24 -2.43
CA GLN A 33 -17.68 3.82 -3.74
C GLN A 33 -17.20 5.27 -3.62
N ALA A 34 -17.86 6.07 -2.78
CA ALA A 34 -17.50 7.47 -2.58
C ALA A 34 -16.16 7.61 -1.85
N GLN A 35 -15.88 6.71 -0.90
CA GLN A 35 -14.61 6.65 -0.19
C GLN A 35 -13.44 6.33 -1.14
N LEU A 36 -13.57 5.29 -1.97
CA LEU A 36 -12.54 4.92 -2.95
C LEU A 36 -12.40 5.96 -4.07
N ALA A 37 -13.49 6.57 -4.52
CA ALA A 37 -13.43 7.64 -5.52
C ALA A 37 -12.59 8.82 -5.01
N ARG A 38 -12.85 9.29 -3.79
CA ARG A 38 -12.08 10.37 -3.15
C ARG A 38 -10.60 10.03 -3.03
N LEU A 39 -10.29 8.79 -2.66
CA LEU A 39 -8.93 8.28 -2.53
C LEU A 39 -8.19 8.30 -3.89
N PHE A 40 -8.83 7.79 -4.94
CA PHE A 40 -8.25 7.84 -6.29
C PHE A 40 -8.11 9.27 -6.82
N GLU A 41 -9.08 10.15 -6.55
CA GLU A 41 -8.99 11.58 -6.91
C GLU A 41 -7.79 12.27 -6.25
N GLN A 42 -7.42 11.89 -5.02
CA GLN A 42 -6.29 12.48 -4.30
C GLN A 42 -4.92 11.96 -4.77
N ALA A 43 -4.83 10.73 -5.27
CA ALA A 43 -3.58 10.11 -5.69
C ALA A 43 -3.13 10.48 -7.13
N ASP A 44 -3.99 11.10 -7.94
CA ASP A 44 -3.91 10.97 -9.40
C ASP A 44 -3.39 12.21 -10.16
N SER A 45 -2.10 12.57 -10.03
CA SER A 45 -1.48 13.38 -11.09
C SER A 45 -0.76 12.52 -12.14
N ASP A 46 0.10 11.58 -11.76
CA ASP A 46 0.94 10.84 -12.73
C ASP A 46 1.18 9.35 -12.44
N LEU A 47 0.64 8.80 -11.34
CA LEU A 47 0.94 7.42 -10.90
C LEU A 47 0.74 6.38 -12.01
N SER A 48 -0.40 6.41 -12.69
CA SER A 48 -0.67 5.44 -13.75
C SER A 48 0.26 5.58 -14.97
N LEU A 49 0.88 6.74 -15.20
CA LEU A 49 1.91 6.91 -16.25
C LEU A 49 3.25 6.34 -15.79
N LEU A 50 3.61 6.61 -14.54
CA LEU A 50 4.83 6.10 -13.92
C LEU A 50 4.83 4.57 -13.88
N LEU A 51 3.72 3.96 -13.44
CA LEU A 51 3.56 2.50 -13.38
C LEU A 51 3.55 1.85 -14.76
N ALA A 52 3.04 2.52 -15.80
CA ALA A 52 3.02 1.97 -17.15
C ALA A 52 4.41 1.80 -17.78
N LYS A 53 5.43 2.47 -17.22
CA LYS A 53 6.83 2.37 -17.65
C LYS A 53 7.61 1.31 -16.88
N GLN A 54 7.05 0.77 -15.80
CA GLN A 54 7.73 -0.22 -14.96
C GLN A 54 7.66 -1.61 -15.60
N ALA A 55 8.76 -2.35 -15.53
CA ALA A 55 8.82 -3.72 -16.02
C ALA A 55 7.96 -4.65 -15.14
N PRO A 56 7.01 -5.41 -15.73
CA PRO A 56 6.25 -6.39 -14.96
C PRO A 56 7.15 -7.55 -14.51
N LEU A 57 7.09 -7.90 -13.22
CA LEU A 57 7.81 -9.04 -12.65
C LEU A 57 7.00 -9.71 -11.54
N TRP A 58 7.38 -10.94 -11.19
CA TRP A 58 6.82 -11.62 -10.01
C TRP A 58 7.42 -10.99 -8.75
N THR A 59 6.54 -10.44 -7.93
CA THR A 59 6.86 -9.76 -6.68
C THR A 59 6.32 -10.54 -5.49
N HIS A 60 6.77 -10.18 -4.29
CA HIS A 60 6.26 -10.74 -3.06
C HIS A 60 4.88 -10.18 -2.68
N ASN A 61 4.66 -8.88 -2.95
CA ASN A 61 3.51 -8.05 -2.55
C ASN A 61 3.21 -8.01 -1.04
N ASP A 62 4.13 -8.53 -0.23
CA ASP A 62 4.07 -8.48 1.23
C ASP A 62 5.48 -8.46 1.83
N TRP A 63 6.38 -7.73 1.17
CA TRP A 63 7.78 -7.73 1.54
C TRP A 63 8.02 -6.81 2.75
N HIS A 64 8.13 -7.39 3.95
CA HIS A 64 8.43 -6.66 5.19
C HIS A 64 9.25 -7.53 6.18
N PRO A 65 9.89 -6.92 7.20
CA PRO A 65 10.87 -7.62 8.05
C PRO A 65 10.39 -8.90 8.74
N SER A 66 9.11 -9.03 9.09
CA SER A 66 8.58 -10.26 9.70
C SER A 66 8.39 -11.43 8.73
N ASN A 67 8.46 -11.19 7.41
CA ASN A 67 8.49 -12.21 6.36
C ASN A 67 9.94 -12.58 5.97
N LEU A 68 10.92 -12.15 6.77
CA LEU A 68 12.35 -12.42 6.59
C LEU A 68 12.90 -13.17 7.79
N LEU A 69 13.69 -14.21 7.54
CA LEU A 69 14.54 -14.85 8.55
C LEU A 69 15.95 -14.32 8.41
N TRP A 70 16.57 -13.99 9.54
CA TRP A 70 17.88 -13.33 9.61
C TRP A 70 18.94 -14.24 10.24
N THR A 71 20.19 -14.09 9.82
CA THR A 71 21.33 -14.70 10.51
C THR A 71 21.67 -13.91 11.79
N PRO A 72 22.44 -14.49 12.73
CA PRO A 72 22.91 -13.74 13.91
C PRO A 72 23.70 -12.47 13.57
N GLU A 73 24.33 -12.43 12.39
CA GLU A 73 25.10 -11.30 11.88
C GLU A 73 24.22 -10.21 11.24
N GLY A 74 22.91 -10.41 11.18
CA GLY A 74 21.97 -9.44 10.63
C GLY A 74 21.81 -9.49 9.11
N ALA A 75 22.16 -10.61 8.46
CA ALA A 75 21.90 -10.81 7.03
C ALA A 75 20.58 -11.57 6.79
N VAL A 76 19.83 -11.23 5.73
CA VAL A 76 18.65 -12.00 5.33
C VAL A 76 19.09 -13.38 4.86
N ARG A 77 18.58 -14.42 5.53
CA ARG A 77 18.85 -15.83 5.20
C ARG A 77 17.76 -16.47 4.35
N THR A 78 16.51 -16.08 4.58
CA THR A 78 15.34 -16.68 3.93
C THR A 78 14.21 -15.65 3.84
N VAL A 79 13.54 -15.64 2.70
CA VAL A 79 12.28 -14.91 2.47
C VAL A 79 11.17 -15.97 2.42
N PHE A 80 10.05 -15.72 3.08
CA PHE A 80 8.92 -16.64 3.12
C PHE A 80 7.59 -15.88 3.11
N ASP A 81 6.48 -16.61 3.08
CA ASP A 81 5.11 -16.06 2.99
C ASP A 81 4.76 -15.40 1.64
N PHE A 82 5.00 -16.16 0.56
CA PHE A 82 4.63 -15.75 -0.80
C PHE A 82 3.13 -15.91 -1.10
N GLY A 83 2.25 -15.90 -0.07
CA GLY A 83 0.80 -16.08 -0.25
C GLY A 83 0.14 -14.99 -1.09
N LEU A 84 0.75 -13.79 -1.12
CA LEU A 84 0.30 -12.63 -1.90
C LEU A 84 1.13 -12.38 -3.17
N ALA A 85 2.05 -13.28 -3.51
CA ALA A 85 2.90 -13.10 -4.68
C ALA A 85 2.08 -13.02 -5.98
N ASP A 86 2.32 -11.98 -6.76
CA ASP A 86 1.62 -11.69 -8.01
C ASP A 86 2.54 -10.98 -9.00
N ARG A 87 2.08 -10.80 -10.24
CA ARG A 87 2.80 -10.12 -11.30
C ARG A 87 2.56 -8.60 -11.24
N THR A 88 3.28 -7.91 -10.34
CA THR A 88 3.31 -6.44 -10.27
C THR A 88 4.63 -5.88 -10.84
N ASN A 89 5.43 -5.13 -10.06
CA ASN A 89 6.73 -4.57 -10.45
C ASN A 89 7.58 -4.25 -9.20
N ALA A 90 8.89 -4.02 -9.37
CA ALA A 90 9.80 -3.76 -8.24
C ALA A 90 9.40 -2.54 -7.40
N VAL A 91 8.89 -1.48 -8.05
CA VAL A 91 8.36 -0.28 -7.39
C VAL A 91 7.26 -0.64 -6.38
N HIS A 92 6.42 -1.62 -6.69
CA HIS A 92 5.37 -2.09 -5.79
C HIS A 92 5.93 -2.71 -4.51
N ASP A 93 6.87 -3.66 -4.61
CA ASP A 93 7.48 -4.28 -3.42
C ASP A 93 8.27 -3.27 -2.57
N ILE A 94 8.98 -2.32 -3.20
CA ILE A 94 9.68 -1.25 -2.48
C ILE A 94 8.68 -0.37 -1.73
N ALA A 95 7.58 0.04 -2.39
CA ALA A 95 6.54 0.82 -1.74
C ALA A 95 5.87 0.04 -0.60
N THR A 96 5.59 -1.25 -0.77
CA THR A 96 5.05 -2.13 0.29
C THR A 96 6.02 -2.21 1.48
N ALA A 97 7.31 -2.39 1.24
CA ALA A 97 8.30 -2.46 2.31
C ALA A 97 8.40 -1.16 3.11
N ILE A 98 8.37 -0.01 2.43
CA ILE A 98 8.34 1.31 3.09
C ILE A 98 7.05 1.49 3.87
N GLU A 99 5.88 1.21 3.27
CA GLU A 99 4.57 1.36 3.92
C GLU A 99 4.50 0.54 5.22
N ARG A 100 5.01 -0.70 5.20
CA ARG A 100 4.94 -1.62 6.35
C ARG A 100 6.02 -1.44 7.40
N THR A 101 7.14 -0.80 7.05
CA THR A 101 8.32 -0.73 7.93
C THR A 101 8.60 0.69 8.43
N SER A 102 8.33 1.70 7.61
CA SER A 102 8.66 3.09 7.90
C SER A 102 7.50 3.86 8.52
N VAL A 103 6.32 3.25 8.68
CA VAL A 103 5.17 3.88 9.31
C VAL A 103 4.62 2.98 10.42
N ARG A 104 4.51 3.52 11.63
CA ARG A 104 3.98 2.80 12.80
C ARG A 104 2.47 2.86 12.84
N TRP A 105 1.82 2.07 11.99
CA TRP A 105 0.36 2.11 11.83
C TRP A 105 -0.45 1.86 13.11
N LEU A 106 0.09 1.09 14.05
CA LEU A 106 -0.55 0.85 15.35
C LEU A 106 -0.65 2.12 16.23
N ASP A 107 0.17 3.14 15.96
CA ASP A 107 0.15 4.42 16.67
C ASP A 107 -0.85 5.43 16.05
N LEU A 108 -1.42 5.12 14.88
CA LEU A 108 -2.37 6.00 14.19
C LEU A 108 -3.64 6.18 15.03
N GLY A 109 -4.06 7.44 15.20
CA GLY A 109 -5.22 7.80 16.02
C GLY A 109 -4.97 7.75 17.53
N GLN A 110 -3.74 7.47 17.97
CA GLN A 110 -3.35 7.44 19.40
C GLN A 110 -2.81 8.79 19.91
N GLY A 111 -2.90 9.85 19.09
CA GLY A 111 -2.51 11.23 19.47
C GLY A 111 -1.08 11.61 19.12
N ALA A 112 -0.38 10.78 18.33
CA ALA A 112 0.98 11.03 17.85
C ALA A 112 1.13 10.86 16.33
N ASP A 113 0.03 11.02 15.59
CA ASP A 113 -0.10 10.80 14.14
C ASP A 113 0.95 11.58 13.33
N ASP A 114 1.42 12.73 13.83
CA ASP A 114 2.46 13.53 13.19
C ASP A 114 3.86 12.88 13.22
N ALA A 115 4.07 11.88 14.09
CA ALA A 115 5.38 11.28 14.37
C ALA A 115 5.46 9.79 14.04
N ILE A 116 4.40 9.20 13.48
CA ILE A 116 4.34 7.74 13.24
C ILE A 116 5.27 7.27 12.12
N ALA A 117 5.68 8.17 11.23
CA ALA A 117 6.52 7.84 10.09
C ALA A 117 7.99 8.24 10.30
N ASP A 118 8.88 7.39 9.77
CA ASP A 118 10.33 7.53 9.84
C ASP A 118 10.93 7.57 8.42
N PRO A 119 11.18 8.77 7.87
CA PRO A 119 11.84 8.93 6.57
C PRO A 119 13.24 8.33 6.50
N GLU A 120 13.98 8.27 7.61
CA GLU A 120 15.34 7.72 7.58
C GLU A 120 15.31 6.21 7.33
N THR A 121 14.34 5.50 7.92
CA THR A 121 14.10 4.08 7.62
C THR A 121 13.71 3.87 6.16
N ALA A 122 12.85 4.73 5.60
CA ALA A 122 12.45 4.63 4.19
C ALA A 122 13.63 4.87 3.23
N LEU A 123 14.44 5.90 3.51
CA LEU A 123 15.65 6.20 2.75
C LEU A 123 16.69 5.07 2.86
N ALA A 124 16.86 4.47 4.05
CA ALA A 124 17.76 3.34 4.25
C ALA A 124 17.30 2.10 3.45
N LEU A 125 16.00 1.81 3.40
CA LEU A 125 15.45 0.74 2.56
C LEU A 125 15.75 0.96 1.07
N MET A 126 15.50 2.17 0.56
CA MET A 126 15.79 2.49 -0.84
C MET A 126 17.28 2.46 -1.15
N ALA A 127 18.11 2.98 -0.24
CA ALA A 127 19.57 2.95 -0.38
C ALA A 127 20.10 1.51 -0.41
N GLY A 128 19.63 0.64 0.49
CA GLY A 128 20.02 -0.77 0.53
C GLY A 128 19.59 -1.54 -0.72
N TYR A 129 18.41 -1.26 -1.28
CA TYR A 129 18.01 -1.81 -2.57
C TYR A 129 18.95 -1.32 -3.70
N ALA A 130 19.27 -0.03 -3.70
CA ALA A 130 20.11 0.62 -4.71
C ALA A 130 21.58 0.17 -4.71
N GLU A 131 22.06 -0.50 -3.65
CA GLU A 131 23.38 -1.16 -3.64
C GLU A 131 23.49 -2.31 -4.65
N VAL A 132 22.36 -2.95 -4.99
CA VAL A 132 22.29 -4.06 -5.95
C VAL A 132 21.78 -3.59 -7.30
N LEU A 133 20.68 -2.83 -7.32
CA LEU A 133 20.09 -2.29 -8.54
C LEU A 133 19.75 -0.80 -8.35
N PRO A 134 20.48 0.12 -9.02
CA PRO A 134 20.23 1.55 -8.90
C PRO A 134 18.78 1.91 -9.24
N LEU A 135 18.19 2.77 -8.41
CA LEU A 135 16.87 3.35 -8.65
C LEU A 135 17.02 4.65 -9.45
N SER A 136 16.31 4.75 -10.56
CA SER A 136 16.17 6.00 -11.31
C SER A 136 15.23 6.98 -10.61
N ASP A 137 15.36 8.27 -10.92
CA ASP A 137 14.45 9.31 -10.41
C ASP A 137 12.98 9.00 -10.73
N GLU A 138 12.72 8.35 -11.87
CA GLU A 138 11.38 7.93 -12.27
C GLU A 138 10.85 6.77 -11.42
N GLU A 139 11.69 5.79 -11.06
CA GLU A 139 11.30 4.71 -10.14
C GLU A 139 11.05 5.25 -8.74
N ILE A 140 11.87 6.17 -8.25
CA ILE A 140 11.66 6.82 -6.95
C ILE A 140 10.36 7.61 -6.97
N ALA A 141 10.10 8.41 -8.01
CA ALA A 141 8.84 9.11 -8.17
C ALA A 141 7.64 8.14 -8.21
N ALA A 142 7.79 6.98 -8.84
CA ALA A 142 6.77 5.94 -8.88
C ALA A 142 6.51 5.33 -7.49
N VAL A 143 7.56 5.03 -6.71
CA VAL A 143 7.45 4.54 -5.32
C VAL A 143 6.69 5.55 -4.47
N VAL A 144 7.12 6.82 -4.47
CA VAL A 144 6.51 7.89 -3.67
C VAL A 144 5.06 8.13 -4.06
N SER A 145 4.75 8.10 -5.37
CA SER A 145 3.38 8.26 -5.87
C SER A 145 2.47 7.06 -5.54
N LEU A 146 3.05 5.86 -5.43
CA LEU A 146 2.30 4.62 -5.16
C LEU A 146 2.00 4.44 -3.67
N LEU A 147 2.87 4.91 -2.77
CA LEU A 147 2.77 4.72 -1.32
C LEU A 147 1.36 4.93 -0.73
N PRO A 148 0.60 5.99 -1.07
CA PRO A 148 -0.75 6.18 -0.53
C PRO A 148 -1.76 5.10 -0.89
N LEU A 149 -1.46 4.28 -1.90
CA LEU A 149 -2.36 3.29 -2.49
C LEU A 149 -1.83 1.86 -2.42
N VAL A 150 -0.56 1.64 -2.05
CA VAL A 150 0.11 0.33 -2.19
C VAL A 150 -0.57 -0.76 -1.35
N HIS A 151 -1.19 -0.39 -0.23
CA HIS A 151 -1.87 -1.30 0.67
C HIS A 151 -3.34 -1.57 0.31
N VAL A 152 -3.92 -0.86 -0.67
CA VAL A 152 -5.36 -0.91 -0.95
C VAL A 152 -5.83 -2.31 -1.33
N GLU A 153 -5.09 -3.00 -2.20
CA GLU A 153 -5.44 -4.37 -2.60
C GLU A 153 -5.32 -5.36 -1.44
N PHE A 154 -4.28 -5.22 -0.61
CA PHE A 154 -4.11 -6.02 0.59
C PHE A 154 -5.26 -5.83 1.57
N ALA A 155 -5.63 -4.58 1.85
CA ALA A 155 -6.71 -4.29 2.79
C ALA A 155 -8.08 -4.80 2.28
N LEU A 156 -8.31 -4.74 0.96
CA LEU A 156 -9.48 -5.37 0.33
C LEU A 156 -9.46 -6.90 0.46
N SER A 157 -8.31 -7.55 0.29
CA SER A 157 -8.20 -9.00 0.46
C SER A 157 -8.38 -9.44 1.91
N GLU A 158 -7.89 -8.65 2.88
CA GLU A 158 -8.09 -8.91 4.31
C GLU A 158 -9.57 -8.76 4.69
N ALA A 159 -10.24 -7.70 4.22
CA ALA A 159 -11.67 -7.53 4.45
C ALA A 159 -12.49 -8.69 3.87
N ASP A 160 -12.15 -9.17 2.66
CA ASP A 160 -12.78 -10.36 2.08
C ASP A 160 -12.48 -11.62 2.90
N TYR A 161 -11.23 -11.80 3.34
CA TYR A 161 -10.83 -12.95 4.16
C TYR A 161 -11.62 -13.02 5.48
N PHE A 162 -11.68 -11.90 6.20
CA PHE A 162 -12.39 -11.84 7.47
C PHE A 162 -13.91 -12.01 7.31
N THR A 163 -14.50 -11.54 6.21
CA THR A 163 -15.94 -11.69 5.97
C THR A 163 -16.30 -13.09 5.45
N ALA A 164 -15.53 -13.64 4.50
CA ALA A 164 -15.87 -14.87 3.80
C ALA A 164 -15.44 -16.13 4.55
N PHE A 165 -14.29 -16.11 5.24
CA PHE A 165 -13.68 -17.31 5.82
C PHE A 165 -13.69 -17.30 7.35
N VAL A 166 -13.34 -16.18 7.97
CA VAL A 166 -13.26 -16.10 9.45
C VAL A 166 -14.63 -15.79 10.07
N ALA A 167 -15.50 -15.11 9.32
CA ALA A 167 -16.76 -14.53 9.80
C ALA A 167 -16.56 -13.55 10.98
N ASP A 168 -15.48 -12.76 10.93
CA ASP A 168 -15.15 -11.72 11.90
C ASP A 168 -15.37 -10.34 11.29
N THR A 169 -16.56 -9.79 11.53
CA THR A 169 -16.95 -8.47 11.03
C THR A 169 -16.16 -7.33 11.66
N ALA A 170 -15.61 -7.52 12.86
CA ALA A 170 -14.82 -6.50 13.54
C ALA A 170 -13.44 -6.38 12.89
N SER A 171 -12.80 -7.53 12.60
CA SER A 171 -11.54 -7.54 11.84
C SER A 171 -11.73 -7.06 10.40
N ALA A 172 -12.86 -7.38 9.75
CA ALA A 172 -13.19 -6.81 8.45
C ALA A 172 -13.38 -5.28 8.48
N ALA A 173 -14.00 -4.74 9.54
CA ALA A 173 -14.09 -3.30 9.77
C ALA A 173 -12.71 -2.67 10.01
N MET A 174 -11.83 -3.32 10.77
CA MET A 174 -10.46 -2.85 10.96
C MET A 174 -9.67 -2.83 9.64
N ALA A 175 -9.81 -3.86 8.81
CA ALA A 175 -9.18 -3.90 7.49
C ALA A 175 -9.70 -2.79 6.55
N TRP A 176 -11.01 -2.52 6.58
CA TRP A 176 -11.60 -1.47 5.76
C TRP A 176 -11.33 -0.05 6.30
N ASP A 177 -11.74 0.23 7.53
CA ASP A 177 -11.68 1.57 8.11
C ASP A 177 -10.23 1.94 8.47
N GLY A 178 -9.53 1.06 9.20
CA GLY A 178 -8.15 1.30 9.62
C GLY A 178 -7.15 1.12 8.49
N TYR A 179 -7.01 -0.11 7.99
CA TYR A 179 -5.93 -0.42 7.06
C TYR A 179 -6.13 0.28 5.71
N LEU A 180 -7.34 0.25 5.13
CA LEU A 180 -7.55 0.86 3.81
C LEU A 180 -7.67 2.38 3.91
N ILE A 181 -8.71 2.86 4.60
CA ILE A 181 -9.12 4.27 4.55
C ILE A 181 -8.18 5.15 5.37
N ASP A 182 -7.93 4.80 6.63
CA ASP A 182 -7.16 5.67 7.53
C ASP A 182 -5.67 5.74 7.15
N HIS A 183 -5.04 4.63 6.73
CA HIS A 183 -3.65 4.67 6.24
C HIS A 183 -3.52 5.59 5.03
N ALA A 184 -4.41 5.45 4.05
CA ALA A 184 -4.37 6.28 2.86
C ALA A 184 -4.67 7.76 3.17
N ALA A 185 -5.66 8.01 4.04
CA ALA A 185 -5.98 9.36 4.50
C ALA A 185 -4.78 10.01 5.22
N TRP A 186 -4.02 9.25 6.00
CA TRP A 186 -2.80 9.74 6.64
C TRP A 186 -1.76 10.20 5.61
N PHE A 187 -1.55 9.46 4.51
CA PHE A 187 -0.63 9.90 3.45
C PHE A 187 -1.05 11.23 2.80
N PHE A 188 -2.34 11.54 2.76
CA PHE A 188 -2.87 12.82 2.25
C PHE A 188 -2.94 13.94 3.30
N SER A 189 -2.64 13.64 4.57
CA SER A 189 -2.52 14.62 5.63
C SER A 189 -1.22 15.41 5.54
N ARG A 190 -1.08 16.47 6.34
CA ARG A 190 0.17 17.25 6.40
C ARG A 190 1.40 16.39 6.75
N PRO A 191 1.43 15.58 7.83
CA PRO A 191 2.59 14.75 8.16
C PRO A 191 2.89 13.69 7.08
N GLY A 192 1.86 13.09 6.47
CA GLY A 192 2.04 12.16 5.35
C GLY A 192 2.68 12.82 4.14
N GLN A 193 2.24 14.02 3.78
CA GLN A 193 2.83 14.81 2.69
C GLN A 193 4.26 15.29 3.02
N ASP A 194 4.55 15.62 4.28
CA ASP A 194 5.91 15.91 4.74
C ASP A 194 6.82 14.67 4.64
N PHE A 195 6.31 13.48 5.01
CA PHE A 195 7.01 12.21 4.85
C PHE A 195 7.36 11.94 3.38
N LEU A 196 6.37 12.00 2.47
CA LEU A 196 6.57 11.77 1.04
C LEU A 196 7.60 12.74 0.43
N ARG A 197 7.59 14.02 0.85
CA ARG A 197 8.59 15.01 0.41
C ARG A 197 9.99 14.72 0.91
N ARG A 198 10.15 14.16 2.10
CA ARG A 198 11.48 13.85 2.67
C ARG A 198 12.15 12.65 1.99
N ILE A 199 11.37 11.77 1.37
CA ILE A 199 11.86 10.57 0.70
C ILE A 199 11.91 10.73 -0.84
N ALA A 200 11.33 11.80 -1.38
CA ALA A 200 11.48 12.20 -2.77
C ALA A 200 12.69 13.15 -2.88
N PRO A 201 13.78 12.77 -3.60
CA PRO A 201 14.94 13.62 -3.80
C PRO A 201 14.67 14.85 -4.68
#